data_AF-A0AAF0DY91-F1
#
_entry.id   AF-A0AAF0DY91-F1
#
_cell.length_a   1.000
_cell.length_b   1.000
_cell.length_c   1.000
_cell.angle_alpha   90.00
_cell.angle_beta   90.00
_cell.angle_gamma   90.00
#
_symmetry.space_group_name_H-M   'P 1'
#
loop_
_entity.id
_entity.type
_entity.pdbx_description
1 polymer ?
#
loop_
_entity_poly.entity_id
_entity_poly.type
_entity_poly.pdbx_seq_one_letter_code
_entity_poly.pdbx_strand_id
1 'polypeptide(L)'
;MADALEAARTPLAPGAAEKIAQGIAHKKRGNDAFVARDYTAALGAYHHAVLYLAGLDRAPAAGLLAGGAAGGGGEGAGHAAHAEAADAAHSGASDGAAAAASDRPVAPASSAARGVREDRRELSQVRANVRLALTQMAACYLHLGRYDRALESCEQAMALDAHNVKAIFRKAQALARRGDTYAARDWLDSASARPYAAEPAFQAERRALAAAIEARERASAASLRGFLGRSRT
;
A
#
# COMPACT_ATOMS: atom_id res chain seq x y z
N MET A 1 30.61 -5.20 26.85
CA MET A 1 30.37 -4.19 25.79
C MET A 1 29.06 -4.40 25.02
N ALA A 2 28.12 -5.24 25.48
CA ALA A 2 26.79 -5.39 24.87
C ALA A 2 25.73 -4.46 25.50
N ASP A 3 25.90 -4.05 26.77
CA ASP A 3 24.91 -3.25 27.51
C ASP A 3 24.79 -1.77 27.11
N ALA A 4 25.73 -1.22 26.34
CA ALA A 4 25.76 0.21 26.03
C ALA A 4 24.89 0.61 24.80
N LEU A 5 24.45 -0.37 24.00
CA LEU A 5 23.55 -0.13 22.85
C LEU A 5 22.07 -0.35 23.19
N GLU A 6 21.76 -0.94 24.34
CA GLU A 6 20.38 -1.24 24.76
C GLU A 6 19.69 -0.05 25.46
N ALA A 7 20.48 0.94 25.91
CA ALA A 7 20.01 2.10 26.67
C ALA A 7 19.51 3.29 25.81
N ALA A 8 19.61 3.25 24.48
CA ALA A 8 19.23 4.35 23.59
C ALA A 8 17.86 4.14 22.89
N ARG A 9 16.95 3.36 23.49
CA ARG A 9 15.59 3.20 22.95
C ARG A 9 14.63 4.01 23.78
N THR A 10 14.20 5.13 23.22
CA THR A 10 13.20 6.01 23.79
C THR A 10 11.93 5.19 24.06
N PRO A 11 11.47 5.07 25.31
CA PRO A 11 10.16 4.49 25.60
C PRO A 11 9.10 5.28 24.84
N LEU A 12 8.00 4.63 24.44
CA LEU A 12 6.90 5.32 23.78
C LEU A 12 6.47 6.51 24.65
N ALA A 13 6.39 7.70 24.05
CA ALA A 13 6.07 8.93 24.78
C ALA A 13 4.76 8.78 25.55
N PRO A 14 4.62 9.37 26.75
CA PRO A 14 3.33 9.40 27.45
C PRO A 14 2.25 9.97 26.53
N GLY A 15 1.17 9.20 26.33
CA GLY A 15 0.13 9.47 25.32
C GLY A 15 0.25 8.69 24.01
N ALA A 16 1.23 7.80 23.87
CA ALA A 16 1.35 6.93 22.70
C ALA A 16 0.16 5.99 22.53
N ALA A 17 -0.30 5.34 23.60
CA ALA A 17 -1.47 4.46 23.54
C ALA A 17 -2.72 5.18 23.02
N GLU A 18 -2.92 6.45 23.41
CA GLU A 18 -4.04 7.27 22.92
C GLU A 18 -3.88 7.59 21.43
N LYS A 19 -2.68 7.98 20.99
CA LYS A 19 -2.40 8.22 19.56
C LYS A 19 -2.55 6.95 18.72
N ILE A 20 -2.16 5.78 19.24
CA ILE A 20 -2.39 4.48 18.60
C ILE A 20 -3.89 4.22 18.47
N ALA A 21 -4.66 4.41 19.54
CA ALA A 21 -6.11 4.24 19.53
C ALA A 21 -6.79 5.18 18.52
N GLN A 22 -6.38 6.46 18.49
CA GLN A 22 -6.85 7.44 17.51
C GLN A 22 -6.52 7.00 16.08
N GLY A 23 -5.27 6.60 15.82
CA GLY A 23 -4.85 6.09 14.51
C GLY A 23 -5.67 4.88 14.05
N ILE A 24 -5.95 3.93 14.95
CA ILE A 24 -6.79 2.76 14.67
C ILE A 24 -8.25 3.17 14.40
N ALA A 25 -8.80 4.11 15.17
CA ALA A 25 -10.15 4.62 14.96
C ALA A 25 -10.29 5.33 13.61
N HIS A 26 -9.29 6.13 13.22
CA HIS A 26 -9.22 6.75 11.90
C HIS A 26 -9.13 5.71 10.77
N LYS A 27 -8.31 4.66 10.94
CA LYS A 27 -8.23 3.54 9.98
C LYS A 27 -9.60 2.85 9.83
N LYS A 28 -10.30 2.59 10.94
CA LYS A 28 -11.64 1.97 10.92
C LYS A 28 -12.63 2.84 10.15
N ARG A 29 -12.70 4.15 10.46
CA ARG A 29 -13.54 5.09 9.69
C ARG A 29 -13.21 5.11 8.20
N GLY A 30 -11.92 5.02 7.86
CA GLY A 30 -11.48 4.91 6.47
C GLY A 30 -12.01 3.64 5.79
N ASN A 31 -11.98 2.50 6.48
CA ASN A 31 -12.55 1.25 5.98
C ASN A 31 -14.07 1.35 5.79
N ASP A 32 -14.78 1.94 6.75
CA ASP A 32 -16.24 2.11 6.68
C ASP A 32 -16.62 3.01 5.49
N ALA A 33 -15.90 4.12 5.28
CA ALA A 33 -16.06 5.00 4.12
C ALA A 33 -15.69 4.31 2.80
N PHE A 34 -14.66 3.46 2.81
CA PHE A 34 -14.25 2.68 1.64
C PHE A 34 -15.35 1.70 1.21
N VAL A 35 -15.99 1.02 2.16
CA VAL A 35 -17.15 0.14 1.91
C VAL A 35 -18.33 0.95 1.37
N ALA A 36 -18.53 2.16 1.89
CA ALA A 36 -19.54 3.11 1.37
C ALA A 36 -19.19 3.72 0.00
N ARG A 37 -18.04 3.36 -0.60
CA ARG A 37 -17.51 3.91 -1.86
C ARG A 37 -17.20 5.41 -1.83
N ASP A 38 -17.15 6.02 -0.65
CA ASP A 38 -16.64 7.38 -0.49
C ASP A 38 -15.12 7.32 -0.35
N TYR A 39 -14.43 7.24 -1.49
CA TYR A 39 -12.98 7.17 -1.54
C TYR A 39 -12.31 8.46 -1.08
N THR A 40 -13.00 9.60 -1.14
CA THR A 40 -12.44 10.89 -0.72
C THR A 40 -12.41 11.03 0.79
N ALA A 41 -13.51 10.69 1.47
CA ALA A 41 -13.55 10.63 2.93
C ALA A 41 -12.63 9.51 3.45
N ALA A 42 -12.61 8.35 2.78
CA ALA A 42 -11.72 7.25 3.12
C ALA A 42 -10.24 7.68 3.08
N LEU A 43 -9.81 8.38 2.03
CA LEU A 43 -8.45 8.93 1.92
C LEU A 43 -8.11 9.88 3.07
N GLY A 44 -9.01 10.80 3.40
CA GLY A 44 -8.82 11.72 4.53
C GLY A 44 -8.62 10.95 5.84
N ALA A 45 -9.47 9.96 6.09
CA ALA A 45 -9.40 9.13 7.29
C ALA A 45 -8.11 8.30 7.35
N TYR A 46 -7.68 7.68 6.25
CA TYR A 46 -6.42 6.94 6.20
C TYR A 46 -5.20 7.85 6.34
N HIS A 47 -5.23 9.06 5.78
CA HIS A 47 -4.15 10.02 5.94
C HIS A 47 -3.98 10.41 7.41
N HIS A 48 -5.09 10.71 8.11
CA HIS A 48 -5.06 10.93 9.55
C HIS A 48 -4.52 9.71 10.31
N ALA A 49 -4.93 8.49 9.93
CA ALA A 49 -4.41 7.27 10.55
C ALA A 49 -2.89 7.18 10.42
N VAL A 50 -2.34 7.44 9.23
CA VAL A 50 -0.89 7.45 8.99
C VAL A 50 -0.21 8.55 9.80
N LEU A 51 -0.77 9.76 9.88
CA LEU A 51 -0.19 10.87 10.66
C LEU A 51 -0.06 10.54 12.15
N TYR A 52 -1.12 10.00 12.77
CA TYR A 52 -1.10 9.62 14.19
C TYR A 52 -0.13 8.48 14.48
N LEU A 53 0.01 7.53 13.56
CA LEU A 53 0.82 6.32 13.74
C LEU A 53 2.29 6.53 13.34
N ALA A 54 2.58 7.26 12.26
CA ALA A 54 3.95 7.56 11.81
C ALA A 54 4.69 8.52 12.75
N GLY A 55 3.96 9.37 13.48
CA GLY A 55 4.53 10.19 14.54
C GLY A 55 5.06 9.40 15.75
N LEU A 56 4.66 8.13 15.89
CA LEU A 56 5.09 7.22 16.97
C LEU A 56 6.25 6.30 16.55
N ASP A 57 6.42 6.08 15.24
CA ASP A 57 7.51 5.25 14.69
C ASP A 57 8.83 6.04 14.54
N ARG A 58 8.83 7.33 14.88
CA ARG A 58 9.95 8.26 14.71
C ARG A 58 10.69 8.53 16.01
N ALA A 59 11.93 8.02 16.09
CA ALA A 59 13.05 8.86 16.52
C ALA A 59 13.09 10.11 15.58
N PRO A 60 13.53 11.30 16.05
CA PRO A 60 13.12 12.58 15.47
C PRO A 60 13.48 12.66 13.98
N ALA A 61 12.47 12.81 13.12
CA ALA A 61 12.66 12.84 11.67
C ALA A 61 11.97 14.08 11.06
N ALA A 62 12.77 15.06 10.70
CA ALA A 62 12.39 16.33 10.09
C ALA A 62 12.16 16.25 8.56
N GLY A 63 11.78 15.10 8.00
CA GLY A 63 11.84 14.89 6.53
C GLY A 63 10.57 14.47 5.78
N LEU A 64 9.42 14.19 6.43
CA LEU A 64 8.26 13.61 5.70
C LEU A 64 7.29 14.62 5.08
N LEU A 65 7.41 15.91 5.41
CA LEU A 65 6.39 16.91 5.08
C LEU A 65 6.88 18.01 4.14
N ALA A 66 8.10 17.91 3.61
CA ALA A 66 8.61 18.87 2.64
C ALA A 66 8.45 18.32 1.21
N GLY A 67 7.29 18.56 0.61
CA GLY A 67 7.00 18.17 -0.77
C GLY A 67 5.67 18.73 -1.24
N GLY A 68 5.52 20.06 -1.18
CA GLY A 68 4.36 20.78 -1.68
C GLY A 68 4.75 21.84 -2.70
N ALA A 69 3.92 21.92 -3.76
CA ALA A 69 3.65 23.03 -4.69
C ALA A 69 4.41 23.09 -6.04
N ALA A 70 3.72 22.60 -7.09
CA ALA A 70 3.47 23.24 -8.40
C ALA A 70 2.72 22.20 -9.27
N GLY A 71 1.62 22.40 -10.00
CA GLY A 71 0.89 23.58 -10.44
C GLY A 71 0.53 23.40 -11.94
N GLY A 72 -0.77 23.29 -12.26
CA GLY A 72 -1.37 23.26 -13.63
C GLY A 72 -1.61 21.85 -14.19
N GLY A 73 -2.76 21.45 -14.73
CA GLY A 73 -3.91 22.16 -15.31
C GLY A 73 -4.18 21.54 -16.70
N GLY A 74 -5.32 20.86 -16.91
CA GLY A 74 -5.69 20.29 -18.21
C GLY A 74 -6.84 19.28 -18.16
N GLU A 75 -8.02 19.74 -18.58
CA GLU A 75 -9.29 19.00 -18.70
C GLU A 75 -9.29 18.03 -19.90
N GLY A 76 -10.14 16.99 -19.87
CA GLY A 76 -10.54 16.28 -21.10
C GLY A 76 -10.99 14.82 -20.96
N ALA A 77 -12.28 14.64 -20.67
CA ALA A 77 -13.23 13.64 -21.18
C ALA A 77 -12.82 12.17 -21.46
N GLY A 78 -13.68 11.24 -21.02
CA GLY A 78 -14.00 10.03 -21.80
C GLY A 78 -14.11 8.73 -21.02
N HIS A 79 -15.33 8.44 -20.57
CA HIS A 79 -15.89 7.14 -20.17
C HIS A 79 -15.13 5.86 -20.56
N ALA A 80 -14.94 4.97 -19.57
CA ALA A 80 -15.26 3.55 -19.71
C ALA A 80 -15.47 2.94 -18.31
N ALA A 81 -16.72 2.58 -18.04
CA ALA A 81 -17.09 1.68 -16.96
C ALA A 81 -16.70 0.23 -17.31
N HIS A 82 -16.68 -0.63 -16.28
CA HIS A 82 -16.32 -2.06 -16.24
C HIS A 82 -14.84 -2.34 -15.91
N ALA A 83 -14.48 -3.20 -14.95
CA ALA A 83 -15.22 -4.24 -14.26
C ALA A 83 -14.87 -4.24 -12.76
N GLU A 84 -15.89 -4.40 -11.92
CA GLU A 84 -15.76 -4.73 -10.50
C GLU A 84 -15.37 -6.20 -10.35
N ALA A 85 -14.28 -6.45 -9.64
CA ALA A 85 -13.99 -7.74 -9.04
C ALA A 85 -13.62 -7.53 -7.57
N ALA A 86 -14.58 -7.88 -6.72
CA ALA A 86 -14.51 -8.23 -5.30
C ALA A 86 -13.19 -7.90 -4.52
N ASP A 87 -13.20 -6.83 -3.71
CA ASP A 87 -12.33 -6.69 -2.54
C ASP A 87 -13.23 -6.68 -1.28
N ALA A 88 -13.96 -7.79 -1.10
CA ALA A 88 -14.73 -8.11 0.09
C ALA A 88 -14.54 -9.60 0.40
N ALA A 89 -13.45 -9.94 1.08
CA ALA A 89 -13.34 -11.07 2.01
C ALA A 89 -11.86 -11.41 2.29
N HIS A 90 -11.32 -10.92 3.41
CA HIS A 90 -10.38 -11.72 4.21
C HIS A 90 -10.38 -11.23 5.65
N SER A 91 -11.54 -11.38 6.31
CA SER A 91 -11.61 -11.54 7.75
C SER A 91 -11.56 -13.04 8.05
N GLY A 92 -10.36 -13.61 8.01
CA GLY A 92 -10.08 -14.96 8.49
C GLY A 92 -9.54 -14.87 9.90
N ALA A 93 -10.44 -14.87 10.88
CA ALA A 93 -10.10 -15.21 12.25
C ALA A 93 -9.64 -16.67 12.27
N SER A 94 -8.47 -16.93 12.82
CA SER A 94 -8.04 -18.28 13.19
C SER A 94 -7.86 -18.30 14.71
N ASP A 95 -8.96 -18.58 15.41
CA ASP A 95 -8.93 -19.00 16.80
C ASP A 95 -8.75 -20.52 16.87
N GLY A 96 -7.71 -20.93 17.61
CA GLY A 96 -7.78 -22.04 18.57
C GLY A 96 -7.49 -23.46 18.08
N ALA A 97 -6.28 -23.95 18.40
CA ALA A 97 -6.12 -25.28 19.01
C ALA A 97 -4.77 -25.40 19.77
N ALA A 98 -4.90 -25.35 21.09
CA ALA A 98 -4.11 -25.96 22.16
C ALA A 98 -2.73 -26.58 21.83
N ALA A 99 -1.69 -26.04 22.45
CA ALA A 99 -0.51 -26.79 22.86
C ALA A 99 -0.33 -26.63 24.38
N ALA A 100 -0.55 -27.72 25.11
CA ALA A 100 -0.26 -27.84 26.53
C ALA A 100 1.25 -27.65 26.76
N ALA A 101 1.62 -26.58 27.46
CA ALA A 101 2.99 -26.36 27.92
C ALA A 101 3.02 -26.58 29.44
N SER A 102 3.90 -27.51 29.82
CA SER A 102 4.17 -27.95 31.18
C SER A 102 4.60 -26.81 32.11
N ASP A 103 4.08 -26.89 33.32
CA ASP A 103 4.30 -25.98 34.43
C ASP A 103 5.78 -26.00 34.85
N ARG A 104 6.54 -24.99 34.41
CA ARG A 104 7.87 -24.68 34.93
C ARG A 104 7.85 -23.25 35.44
N PRO A 105 8.24 -22.98 36.70
CA PRO A 105 8.18 -21.64 37.26
C PRO A 105 9.22 -20.75 36.57
N VAL A 106 8.76 -19.92 35.63
CA VAL A 106 9.57 -18.85 35.02
C VAL A 106 9.68 -17.73 36.06
N ALA A 107 10.89 -17.51 36.57
CA ALA A 107 11.22 -16.38 37.44
C ALA A 107 10.70 -15.05 36.84
N PRO A 108 10.20 -14.10 37.66
CA PRO A 108 9.60 -12.87 37.14
C PRO A 108 10.68 -12.04 36.46
N ALA A 109 10.67 -12.01 35.13
CA ALA A 109 11.42 -11.04 34.35
C ALA A 109 11.14 -9.63 34.91
N SER A 110 12.19 -8.82 35.13
CA SER A 110 12.08 -7.49 35.71
C SER A 110 11.03 -6.63 34.98
N SER A 111 10.33 -5.77 35.72
CA SER A 111 9.28 -4.88 35.17
C SER A 111 9.77 -4.08 33.96
N ALA A 112 11.05 -3.67 33.96
CA ALA A 112 11.70 -3.02 32.83
C ALA A 112 11.79 -3.91 31.58
N ALA A 113 12.19 -5.18 31.72
CA ALA A 113 12.25 -6.12 30.61
C ALA A 113 10.85 -6.47 30.06
N ARG A 114 9.81 -6.39 30.90
CA ARG A 114 8.40 -6.51 30.47
C ARG A 114 7.96 -5.30 29.65
N GLY A 115 8.30 -4.09 30.08
CA GLY A 115 8.01 -2.85 29.34
C GLY A 115 8.65 -2.82 27.95
N VAL A 116 9.94 -3.17 27.85
CA VAL A 116 10.65 -3.21 26.54
C VAL A 116 10.04 -4.20 25.56
N ARG A 117 9.52 -5.34 26.04
CA ARG A 117 8.83 -6.32 25.18
C ARG A 117 7.48 -5.81 24.70
N GLU A 118 6.75 -5.09 25.55
CA GLU A 118 5.46 -4.49 25.20
C GLU A 118 5.62 -3.37 24.17
N ASP A 119 6.53 -2.43 24.41
CA ASP A 119 6.84 -1.34 23.48
C ASP A 119 7.25 -1.87 22.10
N ARG A 120 8.02 -2.97 22.05
CA ARG A 120 8.41 -3.63 20.79
C ARG A 120 7.22 -4.22 20.06
N ARG A 121 6.26 -4.79 20.78
CA ARG A 121 5.03 -5.34 20.21
C ARG A 121 4.14 -4.22 19.68
N GLU A 122 4.01 -3.14 20.42
CA GLU A 122 3.23 -1.96 20.02
C GLU A 122 3.80 -1.30 18.77
N LEU A 123 5.11 -1.06 18.68
CA LEU A 123 5.74 -0.50 17.48
C LEU A 123 5.55 -1.39 16.26
N SER A 124 5.66 -2.71 16.42
CA SER A 124 5.36 -3.67 15.35
C SER A 124 3.91 -3.53 14.87
N GLN A 125 2.97 -3.41 15.81
CA GLN A 125 1.55 -3.23 15.50
C GLN A 125 1.27 -1.88 14.82
N VAL A 126 1.95 -0.81 15.23
CA VAL A 126 1.89 0.51 14.59
C VAL A 126 2.36 0.43 13.14
N ARG A 127 3.54 -0.15 12.90
CA ARG A 127 4.08 -0.35 11.54
C ARG A 127 3.13 -1.16 10.66
N ALA A 128 2.56 -2.25 11.20
CA ALA A 128 1.58 -3.04 10.49
C ALA A 128 0.33 -2.23 10.12
N ASN A 129 -0.17 -1.39 11.02
CA ASN A 129 -1.32 -0.52 10.76
C ASN A 129 -1.01 0.57 9.72
N VAL A 130 0.18 1.19 9.77
CA VAL A 130 0.62 2.18 8.77
C VAL A 130 0.69 1.54 7.38
N ARG A 131 1.33 0.37 7.27
CA ARG A 131 1.41 -0.39 6.02
C ARG A 131 0.02 -0.69 5.44
N LEU A 132 -0.90 -1.16 6.27
CA LEU A 132 -2.28 -1.43 5.84
C LEU A 132 -2.99 -0.16 5.37
N ALA A 133 -2.86 0.95 6.10
CA ALA A 133 -3.45 2.23 5.71
C ALA A 133 -2.91 2.74 4.37
N LEU A 134 -1.59 2.71 4.16
CA LEU A 134 -0.96 3.08 2.87
C LEU A 134 -1.44 2.21 1.72
N THR A 135 -1.58 0.91 1.97
CA THR A 135 -2.09 -0.05 1.00
C THR A 135 -3.53 0.29 0.60
N GLN A 136 -4.38 0.68 1.57
CA GLN A 136 -5.76 1.11 1.31
C GLN A 136 -5.85 2.49 0.64
N MET A 137 -4.95 3.42 0.96
CA MET A 137 -4.84 4.70 0.24
C MET A 137 -4.54 4.49 -1.24
N ALA A 138 -3.63 3.57 -1.57
CA ALA A 138 -3.36 3.21 -2.97
C ALA A 138 -4.62 2.72 -3.70
N ALA A 139 -5.45 1.89 -3.05
CA ALA A 139 -6.73 1.45 -3.61
C ALA A 139 -7.69 2.62 -3.86
N CYS A 140 -7.82 3.54 -2.88
CA CYS A 140 -8.66 4.72 -3.05
C CYS A 140 -8.19 5.60 -4.21
N TYR A 141 -6.88 5.82 -4.33
CA TYR A 141 -6.32 6.59 -5.44
C TYR A 141 -6.54 5.93 -6.80
N LEU A 142 -6.47 4.60 -6.88
CA LEU A 142 -6.83 3.84 -8.09
C LEU A 142 -8.29 4.07 -8.50
N HIS A 143 -9.22 4.03 -7.54
CA HIS A 143 -10.64 4.28 -7.81
C HIS A 143 -10.92 5.73 -8.22
N LEU A 144 -10.13 6.68 -7.73
CA LEU A 144 -10.23 8.11 -8.07
C LEU A 144 -9.45 8.51 -9.33
N GLY A 145 -8.79 7.56 -10.01
CA GLY A 145 -7.98 7.85 -11.20
C GLY A 145 -6.68 8.63 -10.94
N ARG A 146 -6.27 8.76 -9.67
CA ARG A 146 -5.06 9.50 -9.28
C ARG A 146 -3.85 8.57 -9.21
N TYR A 147 -3.39 8.13 -10.38
CA TYR A 147 -2.43 7.03 -10.49
C TYR A 147 -1.05 7.34 -9.89
N ASP A 148 -0.54 8.57 -10.02
CA ASP A 148 0.77 8.94 -9.45
C ASP A 148 0.78 8.80 -7.92
N ARG A 149 -0.27 9.28 -7.26
CA ARG A 149 -0.45 9.16 -5.81
C ARG A 149 -0.68 7.71 -5.36
N ALA A 150 -1.29 6.90 -6.22
CA ALA A 150 -1.42 5.47 -5.98
C ALA A 150 -0.04 4.79 -5.97
N LEU A 151 0.85 5.14 -6.92
CA LEU A 151 2.22 4.62 -7.00
C LEU A 151 3.05 5.00 -5.78
N GLU A 152 3.03 6.27 -5.39
CA GLU A 152 3.70 6.75 -4.16
C GLU A 152 3.24 5.96 -2.93
N SER A 153 1.92 5.76 -2.79
CA SER A 153 1.35 5.00 -1.67
C SER A 153 1.76 3.52 -1.69
N CYS A 154 1.85 2.91 -2.89
CA CYS A 154 2.34 1.54 -3.03
C CYS A 154 3.82 1.44 -2.65
N GLU A 155 4.66 2.38 -3.08
CA GLU A 155 6.09 2.39 -2.77
C GLU A 155 6.33 2.55 -1.27
N GLN A 156 5.60 3.46 -0.61
CA GLN A 156 5.65 3.60 0.84
C GLN A 156 5.20 2.32 1.56
N ALA A 157 4.15 1.65 1.08
CA ALA A 157 3.70 0.39 1.65
C ALA A 157 4.73 -0.74 1.46
N MET A 158 5.40 -0.79 0.31
CA MET A 158 6.44 -1.76 -0.01
C MET A 158 7.75 -1.50 0.75
N ALA A 159 8.06 -0.24 1.07
CA ALA A 159 9.19 0.11 1.93
C ALA A 159 9.02 -0.43 3.36
N LEU A 160 7.77 -0.56 3.84
CA LEU A 160 7.47 -1.18 5.13
C LEU A 160 7.41 -2.71 5.07
N ASP A 161 6.96 -3.25 3.94
CA ASP A 161 6.84 -4.69 3.69
C ASP A 161 7.00 -4.99 2.20
N ALA A 162 8.18 -5.48 1.83
CA ALA A 162 8.54 -5.78 0.46
C ALA A 162 7.70 -6.91 -0.16
N HIS A 163 7.01 -7.72 0.67
CA HIS A 163 6.20 -8.87 0.24
C HIS A 163 4.70 -8.58 0.29
N ASN A 164 4.31 -7.31 0.39
CA ASN A 164 2.92 -6.90 0.42
C ASN A 164 2.26 -7.09 -0.96
N VAL A 165 1.65 -8.26 -1.17
CA VAL A 165 1.01 -8.68 -2.43
C VAL A 165 0.04 -7.63 -2.96
N LYS A 166 -0.78 -7.04 -2.08
CA LYS A 166 -1.77 -6.02 -2.45
C LYS A 166 -1.11 -4.75 -2.98
N ALA A 167 -0.03 -4.27 -2.34
CA ALA A 167 0.70 -3.10 -2.81
C ALA A 167 1.42 -3.36 -4.14
N ILE A 168 2.03 -4.54 -4.29
CA ILE A 168 2.71 -4.96 -5.52
C ILE A 168 1.74 -5.03 -6.69
N PHE A 169 0.57 -5.65 -6.47
CA PHE A 169 -0.49 -5.76 -7.48
C PHE A 169 -1.08 -4.39 -7.83
N ARG A 170 -1.41 -3.57 -6.83
CA ARG A 170 -1.95 -2.22 -7.04
C ARG A 170 -0.98 -1.29 -7.78
N LYS A 171 0.33 -1.45 -7.58
CA LYS A 171 1.36 -0.75 -8.37
C LYS A 171 1.31 -1.13 -9.85
N ALA A 172 1.14 -2.42 -10.16
CA ALA A 172 0.96 -2.87 -11.55
C ALA A 172 -0.28 -2.23 -12.19
N GLN A 173 -1.41 -2.24 -11.47
CA GLN A 173 -2.65 -1.64 -11.94
C GLN A 173 -2.55 -0.12 -12.13
N ALA A 174 -1.84 0.57 -11.25
CA ALA A 174 -1.63 2.02 -11.35
C ALA A 174 -0.79 2.36 -12.60
N LEU A 175 0.29 1.64 -12.86
CA LEU A 175 1.11 1.83 -14.07
C LEU A 175 0.29 1.56 -15.34
N ALA A 176 -0.48 0.46 -15.36
CA ALA A 176 -1.30 0.10 -16.50
C ALA A 176 -2.37 1.15 -16.81
N ARG A 177 -3.10 1.61 -15.78
CA ARG A 177 -4.17 2.61 -15.92
C ARG A 177 -3.67 4.02 -16.20
N ARG A 178 -2.44 4.35 -15.80
CA ARG A 178 -1.77 5.61 -16.19
C ARG A 178 -1.40 5.64 -17.67
N GLY A 179 -1.36 4.49 -18.35
CA GLY A 179 -0.99 4.34 -19.76
C GLY A 179 0.46 3.87 -19.99
N ASP A 180 1.21 3.62 -18.91
CA ASP A 180 2.57 3.12 -18.96
C ASP A 180 2.58 1.60 -19.09
N THR A 181 1.99 1.10 -20.17
CA THR A 181 1.75 -0.34 -20.36
C THR A 181 3.05 -1.16 -20.35
N TYR A 182 4.14 -0.64 -20.92
CA TYR A 182 5.43 -1.31 -20.87
C TYR A 182 6.03 -1.34 -19.47
N ALA A 183 5.94 -0.23 -18.72
CA ALA A 183 6.41 -0.18 -17.34
C ALA A 183 5.61 -1.12 -16.43
N ALA A 184 4.29 -1.24 -16.65
CA ALA A 184 3.45 -2.21 -15.93
C ALA A 184 3.88 -3.66 -16.20
N ARG A 185 4.28 -3.98 -17.45
CA ARG A 185 4.73 -5.32 -17.84
C ARG A 185 6.05 -5.64 -17.14
N ASP A 186 7.00 -4.73 -17.28
CA ASP A 186 8.34 -4.88 -16.69
C ASP A 186 8.24 -4.96 -15.15
N TRP A 187 7.30 -4.22 -14.55
CA TRP A 187 7.00 -4.33 -13.12
C TRP A 187 6.45 -5.71 -12.73
N LEU A 188 5.52 -6.27 -13.49
CA LEU A 188 4.98 -7.60 -13.23
C LEU A 188 6.06 -8.69 -13.33
N ASP A 189 7.09 -8.48 -14.17
CA ASP A 189 8.25 -9.36 -14.32
C ASP A 189 9.38 -9.13 -13.30
N SER A 190 9.25 -8.08 -12.48
CA SER A 190 10.22 -7.76 -11.43
C SER A 190 10.35 -8.87 -10.39
N ALA A 191 11.48 -8.90 -9.68
CA ALA A 191 11.71 -9.84 -8.58
C ALA A 191 10.66 -9.72 -7.46
N SER A 192 10.04 -8.55 -7.29
CA SER A 192 8.98 -8.33 -6.31
C SER A 192 7.65 -8.97 -6.72
N ALA A 193 7.29 -8.94 -8.00
CA ALA A 193 6.00 -9.45 -8.49
C ALA A 193 6.05 -10.90 -8.97
N ARG A 194 7.21 -11.37 -9.43
CA ARG A 194 7.41 -12.72 -9.95
C ARG A 194 6.98 -13.85 -9.00
N PRO A 195 7.18 -13.78 -7.67
CA PRO A 195 6.70 -14.82 -6.75
C PRO A 195 5.18 -15.05 -6.82
N TYR A 196 4.43 -14.01 -7.17
CA TYR A 196 2.96 -14.02 -7.25
C TYR A 196 2.44 -14.25 -8.67
N ALA A 197 3.33 -14.56 -9.63
CA ALA A 197 2.95 -14.70 -11.03
C ALA A 197 1.91 -15.82 -11.28
N ALA A 198 1.88 -16.85 -10.44
CA ALA A 198 0.89 -17.93 -10.56
C ALA A 198 -0.52 -17.54 -10.08
N GLU A 199 -0.66 -16.43 -9.34
CA GLU A 199 -1.96 -16.01 -8.83
C GLU A 199 -2.90 -15.60 -9.96
N PRO A 200 -4.20 -15.98 -9.90
CA PRO A 200 -5.17 -15.67 -10.95
C PRO A 200 -5.28 -14.17 -11.26
N ALA A 201 -5.18 -13.32 -10.24
CA ALA A 201 -5.23 -11.86 -10.39
C ALA A 201 -4.05 -11.33 -11.22
N PHE A 202 -2.82 -11.80 -10.95
CA PHE A 202 -1.63 -11.42 -11.70
C PHE A 202 -1.68 -11.96 -13.14
N GLN A 203 -2.19 -13.18 -13.34
CA GLN A 203 -2.38 -13.75 -14.67
C GLN A 203 -3.40 -12.96 -15.50
N ALA A 204 -4.52 -12.58 -14.90
CA ALA A 204 -5.54 -11.76 -15.56
C ALA A 204 -4.97 -10.39 -15.95
N GLU A 205 -4.23 -9.74 -15.06
CA GLU A 205 -3.60 -8.44 -15.33
C GLU A 205 -2.56 -8.53 -16.46
N ARG A 206 -1.72 -9.56 -16.46
CA ARG A 206 -0.73 -9.81 -17.53
C ARG A 206 -1.40 -10.01 -18.89
N ARG A 207 -2.50 -10.78 -18.94
CA ARG A 207 -3.27 -10.98 -20.18
C ARG A 207 -3.92 -9.69 -20.68
N ALA A 208 -4.54 -8.93 -19.77
CA ALA A 208 -5.12 -7.64 -20.10
C ALA A 208 -4.08 -6.67 -20.65
N LEU A 209 -2.90 -6.65 -20.05
CA LEU A 209 -1.79 -5.80 -20.46
C LEU A 209 -1.20 -6.20 -21.82
N ALA A 210 -1.03 -7.50 -22.06
CA ALA A 210 -0.59 -8.01 -23.37
C ALA A 210 -1.57 -7.59 -24.48
N ALA A 211 -2.88 -7.76 -24.25
CA ALA A 211 -3.91 -7.33 -25.20
C ALA A 211 -3.88 -5.81 -25.44
N ALA A 212 -3.64 -5.01 -24.39
CA ALA A 212 -3.54 -3.55 -24.50
C ALA A 212 -2.30 -3.12 -25.32
N ILE A 213 -1.14 -3.77 -25.11
CA ILE A 213 0.09 -3.50 -25.86
C ILE A 213 -0.11 -3.85 -27.34
N GLU A 214 -0.62 -5.04 -27.64
CA GLU A 214 -0.90 -5.47 -29.02
C GLU A 214 -1.89 -4.54 -29.72
N ALA A 215 -2.94 -4.07 -29.02
CA ALA A 215 -3.88 -3.10 -29.57
C ALA A 215 -3.20 -1.77 -29.92
N ARG A 216 -2.33 -1.26 -29.03
CA ARG A 216 -1.56 -0.03 -29.24
C ARG A 216 -0.60 -0.17 -30.42
N GLU A 217 0.09 -1.30 -30.51
CA GLU A 217 1.03 -1.58 -31.61
C GLU A 217 0.31 -1.73 -32.95
N ARG A 218 -0.83 -2.44 -33.00
CA ARG A 218 -1.66 -2.53 -34.21
C ARG A 218 -2.18 -1.17 -34.66
N ALA A 219 -2.67 -0.34 -33.74
CA ALA A 219 -3.11 1.01 -34.05
C ALA A 219 -1.96 1.88 -34.59
N SER A 220 -0.78 1.77 -33.98
CA SER A 220 0.44 2.49 -34.42
C SER A 220 0.87 2.04 -35.82
N ALA A 221 0.88 0.73 -36.09
CA ALA A 221 1.23 0.18 -37.39
C ALA A 221 0.24 0.59 -38.51
N ALA A 222 -1.07 0.62 -38.20
CA ALA A 222 -2.09 1.09 -39.14
C ALA A 222 -1.90 2.58 -39.49
N SER A 223 -1.60 3.41 -38.49
CA SER A 223 -1.34 4.85 -38.68
C SER A 223 -0.12 5.09 -39.59
N LEU A 224 0.98 4.37 -39.35
CA LEU A 224 2.20 4.48 -40.17
C LEU A 224 1.97 4.05 -41.63
N ARG A 225 1.21 2.98 -41.86
CA ARG A 225 0.85 2.54 -43.23
C ARG A 225 0.02 3.58 -43.96
N GLY A 226 -0.95 4.21 -43.28
CA GLY A 226 -1.76 5.27 -43.86
C GLY A 226 -0.95 6.53 -44.22
N PHE A 227 0.02 6.89 -43.39
CA PHE A 227 0.91 8.03 -43.63
C PHE A 227 1.83 7.80 -44.84
N LEU A 228 2.50 6.65 -44.93
CA LEU A 228 3.42 6.32 -46.03
C LEU A 228 2.71 6.04 -47.36
N GLY A 229 1.45 5.64 -47.34
CA GLY A 229 0.65 5.45 -48.56
C GLY A 229 0.22 6.76 -49.22
N ARG A 230 0.13 7.86 -48.47
CA ARG A 230 -0.36 9.16 -48.95
C ARG A 230 0.75 10.06 -49.54
N SER A 231 2.02 9.73 -49.31
CA SER A 231 3.17 10.51 -49.80
C SER A 231 3.76 10.01 -51.13
N ARG A 232 3.14 9.00 -51.75
CA ARG A 232 3.59 8.39 -53.03
C ARG A 232 2.74 8.79 -54.25
N THR A 233 1.90 9.82 -54.12
CA THR A 233 1.10 10.42 -55.21
C THR A 233 1.44 11.89 -55.32
#